data_AF-A0A3E2CQ50-F1
#
_entry.id   AF-A0A3E2CQ50-F1
#
_cell.length_a   1.000
_cell.length_b   1.000
_cell.length_c   1.000
_cell.angle_alpha   90.00
_cell.angle_beta   90.00
_cell.angle_gamma   90.00
#
_symmetry.space_group_name_H-M   'P 1'
#
loop_
_entity.id
_entity.type
_entity.pdbx_description
1 polymer ?
#
loop_
_entity_poly.entity_id
_entity_poly.type
_entity_poly.pdbx_seq_one_letter_code
_entity_poly.pdbx_strand_id
1 'polypeptide(L)'
;MNRPDNMSVYNALDLKLGIKSSLPHVKSAVALILLFWECSIKSAELQYSVQSGDKIVINPNLKTAIKNKLAQICKQDGINIDTVIDAINNNSLFKSQMESLIVAFELIWKLAKISFIDEDKTASAERTGGIRYPKKLIYTVNADIIDTLIDNDWDAYVRILILWIGVDINYDKQIETRLSRLLTAISEGAIFKLVDGTNDVIFNQNDVYKKLMQTKNNVDLNGDEEAKGSLRILKSLLSDGLNPYLEGHNGDVQILKGQFNNLEEYQKRVETFLQLSATKIIGF
;
A
#
# COMPACT_ATOMS: atom_id res chain seq x y z
N MET A 1 -29.40 -32.84 -7.27
CA MET A 1 -29.36 -31.76 -6.25
C MET A 1 -28.04 -31.04 -6.43
N ASN A 2 -28.06 -29.76 -6.78
CA ASN A 2 -26.85 -28.97 -7.03
C ASN A 2 -26.33 -28.41 -5.68
N ARG A 3 -25.11 -28.77 -5.28
CA ARG A 3 -24.48 -28.38 -4.00
C ARG A 3 -23.15 -27.66 -4.30
N PRO A 4 -22.64 -26.81 -3.39
CA PRO A 4 -21.33 -26.20 -3.55
C PRO A 4 -20.21 -27.24 -3.68
N ASP A 5 -19.17 -26.88 -4.43
CA ASP A 5 -17.91 -27.63 -4.47
C ASP A 5 -17.10 -27.43 -3.19
N ASN A 6 -16.11 -28.30 -2.99
CA ASN A 6 -15.13 -28.13 -1.92
C ASN A 6 -14.40 -26.80 -2.06
N MET A 7 -13.94 -26.26 -0.93
CA MET A 7 -13.16 -25.03 -0.89
C MET A 7 -11.87 -25.17 -1.72
N SER A 8 -11.61 -24.18 -2.58
CA SER A 8 -10.36 -24.08 -3.33
C SER A 8 -9.16 -23.95 -2.39
N VAL A 9 -8.11 -24.71 -2.67
CA VAL A 9 -6.81 -24.57 -1.99
C VAL A 9 -5.94 -23.63 -2.83
N TYR A 10 -5.47 -22.54 -2.20
CA TYR A 10 -4.61 -21.56 -2.84
C TYR A 10 -3.15 -21.78 -2.44
N ASN A 11 -2.22 -21.49 -3.36
CA ASN A 11 -0.79 -21.54 -3.08
C ASN A 11 -0.41 -20.51 -2.00
N ALA A 12 0.53 -20.88 -1.13
CA ALA A 12 1.11 -19.94 -0.18
C ALA A 12 1.80 -18.78 -0.91
N LEU A 13 1.63 -17.56 -0.40
CA LEU A 13 2.33 -16.39 -0.90
C LEU A 13 3.81 -16.46 -0.53
N ASP A 14 4.69 -16.27 -1.52
CA ASP A 14 6.10 -15.98 -1.27
C ASP A 14 6.23 -14.58 -0.67
N LEU A 15 6.67 -14.51 0.59
CA LEU A 15 6.79 -13.26 1.35
C LEU A 15 7.95 -12.37 0.88
N LYS A 16 8.82 -12.84 -0.01
CA LYS A 16 9.91 -12.04 -0.61
C LYS A 16 10.80 -11.34 0.42
N LEU A 17 10.99 -11.94 1.60
CA LEU A 17 11.70 -11.31 2.72
C LEU A 17 13.20 -11.04 2.44
N GLY A 18 13.78 -11.72 1.45
CA GLY A 18 15.21 -11.61 1.10
C GLY A 18 15.54 -10.71 -0.08
N ILE A 19 14.55 -10.13 -0.79
CA ILE A 19 14.83 -9.34 -2.01
C ILE A 19 15.05 -7.86 -1.70
N LYS A 20 15.87 -7.17 -2.49
CA LYS A 20 16.02 -5.71 -2.38
C LYS A 20 14.86 -5.02 -3.11
N SER A 21 13.73 -4.84 -2.42
CA SER A 21 12.55 -4.15 -2.95
C SER A 21 12.30 -2.85 -2.19
N SER A 22 12.64 -1.71 -2.78
CA SER A 22 12.25 -0.39 -2.26
C SER A 22 11.16 0.23 -3.11
N LEU A 23 10.18 0.84 -2.44
CA LEU A 23 9.16 1.67 -3.07
C LEU A 23 9.20 3.04 -2.38
N PRO A 24 9.93 4.03 -2.93
CA PRO A 24 9.98 5.36 -2.34
C PRO A 24 8.61 6.02 -2.41
N HIS A 25 8.28 6.83 -1.40
CA HIS A 25 7.00 7.53 -1.28
C HIS A 25 5.81 6.57 -1.40
N VAL A 26 5.84 5.47 -0.64
CA VAL A 26 4.81 4.43 -0.70
C VAL A 26 3.40 4.97 -0.42
N LYS A 27 3.26 5.98 0.44
CA LYS A 27 1.97 6.65 0.69
C LYS A 27 1.37 7.21 -0.60
N SER A 28 2.21 7.82 -1.44
CA SER A 28 1.82 8.34 -2.74
C SER A 28 1.40 7.22 -3.71
N ALA A 29 2.09 6.08 -3.69
CA ALA A 29 1.77 4.95 -4.54
C ALA A 29 0.45 4.25 -4.12
N VAL A 30 0.20 4.11 -2.82
CA VAL A 30 -1.09 3.63 -2.28
C VAL A 30 -2.23 4.57 -2.68
N ALA A 31 -2.03 5.89 -2.52
CA ALA A 31 -3.03 6.87 -2.91
C ALA A 31 -3.43 6.74 -4.39
N LEU A 32 -2.44 6.50 -5.25
CA LEU A 32 -2.68 6.41 -6.69
C LEU A 32 -3.49 5.16 -7.08
N ILE A 33 -3.23 4.00 -6.48
CA ILE A 33 -4.02 2.79 -6.76
C ILE A 33 -5.48 2.96 -6.35
N LEU A 34 -5.72 3.64 -5.22
CA LEU A 34 -7.08 3.97 -4.78
C LEU A 34 -7.73 5.01 -5.70
N LEU A 35 -6.99 6.04 -6.13
CA LEU A 35 -7.52 7.03 -7.07
C LEU A 35 -7.90 6.39 -8.42
N PHE A 36 -7.13 5.39 -8.87
CA PHE A 36 -7.47 4.61 -10.06
C PHE A 36 -8.75 3.80 -9.88
N TRP A 37 -8.95 3.19 -8.72
CA TRP A 37 -10.20 2.52 -8.38
C TRP A 37 -11.38 3.51 -8.46
N GLU A 38 -11.27 4.63 -7.74
CA GLU A 38 -12.32 5.66 -7.65
C GLU A 38 -12.67 6.35 -8.97
N CYS A 39 -11.67 6.54 -9.85
CA CYS A 39 -11.88 7.20 -11.13
C CYS A 39 -12.27 6.23 -12.25
N SER A 40 -12.18 4.92 -12.03
CA SER A 40 -12.51 3.90 -13.03
C SER A 40 -13.96 3.40 -12.86
N ILE A 41 -14.32 2.41 -13.67
CA ILE A 41 -15.60 1.69 -13.55
C ILE A 41 -15.58 0.61 -12.46
N LYS A 42 -14.57 0.60 -11.57
CA LYS A 42 -14.41 -0.37 -10.48
C LYS A 42 -14.41 -1.83 -10.95
N SER A 43 -13.75 -2.08 -12.08
CA SER A 43 -13.58 -3.43 -12.63
C SER A 43 -12.55 -4.22 -11.84
N ALA A 44 -12.71 -5.55 -11.79
CA ALA A 44 -11.75 -6.44 -11.12
C ALA A 44 -10.33 -6.32 -11.69
N GLU A 45 -10.20 -6.05 -12.99
CA GLU A 45 -8.92 -5.78 -13.66
C GLU A 45 -8.88 -4.35 -14.21
N LEU A 46 -7.73 -3.67 -14.06
CA LEU A 46 -7.46 -2.35 -14.62
C LEU A 46 -6.07 -2.28 -15.26
N GLN A 47 -6.05 -2.05 -16.58
CA GLN A 47 -4.82 -1.74 -17.32
C GLN A 47 -4.48 -0.26 -17.15
N TYR A 48 -3.62 0.06 -16.19
CA TYR A 48 -3.39 1.45 -15.80
C TYR A 48 -2.30 2.16 -16.62
N SER A 49 -1.52 1.43 -17.41
CA SER A 49 -0.36 1.98 -18.10
C SER A 49 -0.20 1.49 -19.55
N VAL A 50 0.49 2.29 -20.35
CA VAL A 50 0.92 1.98 -21.72
C VAL A 50 2.41 2.28 -21.89
N GLN A 51 3.04 1.67 -22.89
CA GLN A 51 4.46 1.88 -23.19
C GLN A 51 4.69 3.29 -23.76
N SER A 52 5.78 3.93 -23.34
CA SER A 52 6.27 5.20 -23.88
C SER A 52 7.81 5.21 -23.87
N GLY A 53 8.43 4.76 -24.97
CA GLY A 53 9.88 4.53 -25.02
C GLY A 53 10.28 3.46 -24.01
N ASP A 54 11.31 3.72 -23.19
CA ASP A 54 11.73 2.81 -22.11
C ASP A 54 10.90 2.97 -20.81
N LYS A 55 9.91 3.86 -20.81
CA LYS A 55 9.06 4.16 -19.65
C LYS A 55 7.63 3.70 -19.90
N ILE A 56 6.83 3.75 -18.84
CA ILE A 56 5.37 3.65 -18.93
C ILE A 56 4.72 4.95 -18.49
N VAL A 57 3.57 5.23 -19.09
CA VAL A 57 2.70 6.37 -18.76
C VAL A 57 1.27 5.88 -18.59
N ILE A 58 0.44 6.71 -17.98
CA ILE A 58 -0.97 6.39 -17.75
C ILE A 58 -1.69 5.99 -19.05
N ASN A 59 -2.54 4.96 -18.96
CA ASN A 59 -3.41 4.55 -20.05
C ASN A 59 -4.34 5.71 -20.49
N PRO A 60 -4.48 6.02 -21.80
CA PRO A 60 -5.29 7.14 -22.28
C PRO A 60 -6.77 7.12 -21.84
N ASN A 61 -7.37 5.94 -21.73
CA ASN A 61 -8.75 5.79 -21.30
C ASN A 61 -8.88 6.13 -19.81
N LEU A 62 -7.95 5.62 -18.99
CA LEU A 62 -7.89 5.95 -17.57
C LEU A 62 -7.57 7.44 -17.34
N LYS A 63 -6.66 8.02 -18.13
CA LYS A 63 -6.38 9.47 -18.11
C LYS A 63 -7.64 10.29 -18.36
N THR A 64 -8.44 9.92 -19.36
CA THR A 64 -9.70 10.59 -19.66
C THR A 64 -10.71 10.44 -18.51
N ALA A 65 -10.84 9.24 -17.95
CA ALA A 65 -11.73 8.98 -16.82
C ALA A 65 -11.36 9.83 -15.59
N ILE A 66 -10.06 9.90 -15.24
CA ILE A 66 -9.54 10.75 -14.16
C ILE A 66 -9.82 12.22 -14.45
N LYS A 67 -9.51 12.72 -15.66
CA LYS A 67 -9.78 14.11 -16.02
C LYS A 67 -11.26 14.47 -15.83
N ASN A 68 -12.16 13.59 -16.24
CA ASN A 68 -13.60 13.82 -16.12
C ASN A 68 -14.05 13.78 -14.66
N LYS A 69 -13.61 12.79 -13.87
CA LYS A 69 -13.99 12.62 -12.47
C LYS A 69 -13.46 13.75 -11.58
N LEU A 70 -12.26 14.24 -11.84
CA LEU A 70 -11.61 15.26 -11.01
C LEU A 70 -11.85 16.70 -11.47
N ALA A 71 -12.56 16.91 -12.59
CA ALA A 71 -12.75 18.23 -13.18
C ALA A 71 -13.36 19.24 -12.21
N GLN A 72 -14.37 18.83 -11.44
CA GLN A 72 -15.06 19.71 -10.50
C GLN A 72 -14.16 20.07 -9.30
N ILE A 73 -13.51 19.08 -8.68
CA ILE A 73 -12.58 19.28 -7.56
C ILE A 73 -11.45 20.23 -7.99
N CYS A 74 -10.83 19.96 -9.15
CA CYS A 74 -9.74 20.79 -9.65
C CYS A 74 -10.19 22.23 -9.92
N LYS A 75 -11.39 22.42 -10.48
CA LYS A 75 -11.96 23.75 -10.72
C LYS A 75 -12.22 24.53 -9.42
N GLN A 76 -12.70 23.86 -8.37
CA GLN A 76 -12.98 24.49 -7.08
C GLN A 76 -11.71 25.01 -6.40
N ASP A 77 -10.60 24.28 -6.54
CA ASP A 77 -9.32 24.62 -5.89
C ASP A 77 -8.34 25.35 -6.82
N GLY A 78 -8.76 25.69 -8.05
CA GLY A 78 -7.90 26.37 -9.02
C GLY A 78 -6.71 25.53 -9.51
N ILE A 79 -6.83 24.21 -9.43
CA ILE A 79 -5.79 23.25 -9.84
C ILE A 79 -5.90 23.00 -11.35
N ASN A 80 -4.77 23.10 -12.05
CA ASN A 80 -4.69 22.61 -13.43
C ASN A 80 -4.71 21.08 -13.42
N ILE A 81 -5.70 20.47 -14.08
CA ILE A 81 -5.83 19.01 -14.17
C ILE A 81 -4.58 18.34 -14.77
N ASP A 82 -3.83 19.02 -15.64
CA ASP A 82 -2.59 18.46 -16.18
C ASP A 82 -1.49 18.33 -15.11
N THR A 83 -1.48 19.17 -14.07
CA THR A 83 -0.60 19.00 -12.90
C THR A 83 -0.90 17.69 -12.17
N VAL A 84 -2.17 17.30 -12.08
CA VAL A 84 -2.57 16.00 -11.51
C VAL A 84 -2.06 14.85 -12.39
N ILE A 85 -2.20 14.95 -13.72
CA ILE A 85 -1.69 13.92 -14.64
C ILE A 85 -0.16 13.81 -14.58
N ASP A 86 0.55 14.93 -14.43
CA ASP A 86 2.00 14.93 -14.30
C ASP A 86 2.45 14.30 -12.98
N ALA A 87 1.75 14.56 -11.87
CA ALA A 87 1.98 13.90 -10.59
C ALA A 87 1.77 12.38 -10.70
N ILE A 88 0.70 11.94 -11.40
CA ILE A 88 0.43 10.52 -11.65
C ILE A 88 1.57 9.86 -12.42
N ASN A 89 1.99 10.41 -13.57
CA ASN A 89 3.08 9.82 -14.36
C ASN A 89 4.44 9.86 -13.64
N ASN A 90 4.60 10.76 -12.67
CA ASN A 90 5.78 10.84 -11.83
C ASN A 90 5.78 9.91 -10.62
N ASN A 91 4.67 9.22 -10.35
CA ASN A 91 4.51 8.35 -9.21
C ASN A 91 5.35 7.07 -9.31
N SER A 92 5.74 6.52 -8.16
CA SER A 92 6.49 5.27 -8.04
C SER A 92 5.78 4.07 -8.69
N LEU A 93 4.46 4.10 -8.86
CA LEU A 93 3.70 3.08 -9.59
C LEU A 93 4.11 2.94 -11.07
N PHE A 94 4.66 4.00 -11.67
CA PHE A 94 5.20 4.00 -13.04
C PHE A 94 6.72 3.81 -13.11
N LYS A 95 7.42 4.19 -12.03
CA LYS A 95 8.89 4.23 -11.99
C LYS A 95 9.53 2.98 -11.36
N SER A 96 8.83 2.30 -10.47
CA SER A 96 9.35 1.13 -9.75
C SER A 96 9.31 -0.14 -10.60
N GLN A 97 10.21 -1.06 -10.27
CA GLN A 97 10.18 -2.43 -10.80
C GLN A 97 8.99 -3.19 -10.21
N MET A 98 8.51 -4.18 -10.98
CA MET A 98 7.41 -5.05 -10.58
C MET A 98 7.54 -5.61 -9.16
N GLU A 99 8.71 -6.10 -8.74
CA GLU A 99 8.85 -6.70 -7.41
C GLU A 99 8.57 -5.74 -6.25
N SER A 100 8.97 -4.47 -6.36
CA SER A 100 8.65 -3.46 -5.34
C SER A 100 7.16 -3.21 -5.22
N LEU A 101 6.44 -3.28 -6.35
CA LEU A 101 5.00 -3.12 -6.39
C LEU A 101 4.30 -4.35 -5.78
N ILE A 102 4.75 -5.56 -6.13
CA ILE A 102 4.24 -6.81 -5.54
C ILE A 102 4.37 -6.78 -4.01
N VAL A 103 5.55 -6.43 -3.48
CA VAL A 103 5.77 -6.42 -2.03
C VAL A 103 4.84 -5.42 -1.32
N ALA A 104 4.63 -4.24 -1.88
CA ALA A 104 3.70 -3.26 -1.30
C ALA A 104 2.24 -3.74 -1.39
N PHE A 105 1.77 -4.06 -2.59
CA PHE A 105 0.34 -4.15 -2.86
C PHE A 105 -0.23 -5.56 -2.71
N GLU A 106 0.60 -6.61 -2.76
CA GLU A 106 0.18 -7.99 -2.53
C GLU A 106 0.49 -8.48 -1.12
N LEU A 107 1.60 -8.03 -0.51
CA LEU A 107 2.05 -8.57 0.78
C LEU A 107 1.65 -7.70 1.97
N ILE A 108 1.57 -6.38 1.80
CA ILE A 108 1.27 -5.46 2.91
C ILE A 108 -0.20 -5.11 2.93
N TRP A 109 -0.69 -4.37 1.93
CA TRP A 109 -2.10 -3.93 1.91
C TRP A 109 -3.05 -4.90 1.21
N LYS A 110 -2.52 -5.86 0.45
CA LYS A 110 -3.33 -6.82 -0.35
C LYS A 110 -4.39 -6.11 -1.19
N LEU A 111 -4.10 -4.93 -1.75
CA LEU A 111 -5.06 -4.12 -2.52
C LEU A 111 -5.31 -4.71 -3.90
N ALA A 112 -4.24 -5.18 -4.54
CA ALA A 112 -4.31 -5.74 -5.87
C ALA A 112 -3.11 -6.65 -6.12
N LYS A 113 -3.34 -7.70 -6.93
CA LYS A 113 -2.26 -8.38 -7.63
C LYS A 113 -1.79 -7.52 -8.79
N ILE A 114 -0.47 -7.48 -9.01
CA ILE A 114 0.14 -6.67 -10.08
C ILE A 114 0.83 -7.60 -11.06
N SER A 115 0.55 -7.39 -12.34
CA SER A 115 1.15 -8.19 -13.41
C SER A 115 1.42 -7.32 -14.62
N PHE A 116 2.31 -7.79 -15.50
CA PHE A 116 2.45 -7.19 -16.81
C PHE A 116 1.19 -7.45 -17.65
N ILE A 117 0.91 -6.54 -18.57
CA ILE A 117 -0.14 -6.77 -19.58
C ILE A 117 0.29 -7.90 -20.52
N ASP A 118 1.59 -7.97 -20.82
CA ASP A 118 2.21 -9.10 -21.52
C ASP A 118 2.42 -10.27 -20.53
N GLU A 119 1.58 -11.30 -20.64
CA GLU A 119 1.54 -12.44 -19.71
C GLU A 119 2.75 -13.36 -19.85
N ASP A 120 3.52 -13.26 -20.94
CA ASP A 120 4.77 -14.02 -21.12
C ASP A 120 5.93 -13.43 -20.30
N LYS A 121 5.76 -12.23 -19.73
CA LYS A 121 6.80 -11.58 -18.91
C LYS A 121 6.74 -12.03 -17.45
N THR A 122 7.88 -12.52 -16.96
CA THR A 122 8.08 -12.78 -15.54
C THR A 122 8.34 -11.49 -14.77
N ALA A 123 8.01 -11.44 -13.47
CA ALA A 123 8.21 -10.27 -12.62
C ALA A 123 9.65 -9.71 -12.65
N SER A 124 10.64 -10.57 -12.91
CA SER A 124 12.06 -10.19 -13.02
C SER A 124 12.44 -9.49 -14.34
N ALA A 125 11.52 -9.33 -15.30
CA ALA A 125 11.81 -8.76 -16.61
C ALA A 125 12.36 -7.32 -16.56
N GLU A 126 12.11 -6.57 -15.48
CA GLU A 126 12.56 -5.18 -15.31
C GLU A 126 13.85 -5.04 -14.49
N ARG A 127 14.49 -6.14 -14.08
CA ARG A 127 15.73 -6.11 -13.29
C ARG A 127 16.90 -5.53 -14.07
N THR A 128 16.91 -5.72 -15.38
CA THR A 128 17.99 -5.30 -16.28
C THR A 128 17.44 -4.46 -17.43
N GLY A 129 18.26 -3.59 -18.00
CA GLY A 129 17.92 -2.82 -19.20
C GLY A 129 17.18 -1.50 -18.97
N GLY A 130 16.76 -1.17 -17.73
CA GLY A 130 16.17 0.15 -17.42
C GLY A 130 14.78 0.40 -18.00
N ILE A 131 14.21 -0.58 -18.68
CA ILE A 131 12.88 -0.51 -19.28
C ILE A 131 11.80 -0.75 -18.22
N ARG A 132 10.68 -0.06 -18.36
CA ARG A 132 9.42 -0.40 -17.69
C ARG A 132 8.43 -0.91 -18.70
N TYR A 133 7.77 -2.02 -18.38
CA TYR A 133 6.73 -2.62 -19.20
C TYR A 133 5.34 -2.28 -18.68
N PRO A 134 4.31 -2.28 -19.54
CA PRO A 134 2.95 -1.94 -19.17
C PRO A 134 2.40 -2.96 -18.18
N LYS A 135 1.72 -2.47 -17.15
CA LYS A 135 1.21 -3.25 -16.01
C LYS A 135 -0.30 -3.07 -15.86
N LYS A 136 -0.90 -4.06 -15.23
CA LYS A 136 -2.31 -4.10 -14.82
C LYS A 136 -2.43 -4.40 -13.33
N LEU A 137 -3.53 -3.91 -12.75
CA LEU A 137 -3.97 -4.18 -11.40
C LEU A 137 -5.12 -5.19 -11.45
N ILE A 138 -5.10 -6.18 -10.58
CA ILE A 138 -6.20 -7.11 -10.35
C ILE A 138 -6.62 -6.93 -8.89
N TYR A 139 -7.67 -6.17 -8.67
CA TYR A 139 -8.09 -5.73 -7.33
C TYR A 139 -8.59 -6.90 -6.47
N THR A 140 -8.38 -6.78 -5.17
CA THR A 140 -9.01 -7.65 -4.17
C THR A 140 -10.20 -6.94 -3.54
N VAL A 141 -10.96 -7.67 -2.72
CA VAL A 141 -12.05 -7.11 -1.93
C VAL A 141 -11.61 -6.00 -0.95
N ASN A 142 -10.32 -5.85 -0.67
CA ASN A 142 -9.84 -4.73 0.14
C ASN A 142 -10.09 -3.38 -0.55
N ALA A 143 -10.17 -3.34 -1.89
CA ALA A 143 -10.57 -2.14 -2.61
C ALA A 143 -12.02 -1.75 -2.29
N ASP A 144 -12.94 -2.72 -2.28
CA ASP A 144 -14.33 -2.50 -1.88
C ASP A 144 -14.46 -2.04 -0.43
N ILE A 145 -13.68 -2.64 0.49
CA ILE A 145 -13.69 -2.23 1.91
C ILE A 145 -13.28 -0.75 2.04
N ILE A 146 -12.23 -0.33 1.33
CA ILE A 146 -11.79 1.07 1.36
C ILE A 146 -12.79 1.99 0.67
N ASP A 147 -13.37 1.54 -0.43
CA ASP A 147 -14.43 2.26 -1.14
C ASP A 147 -15.61 2.58 -0.22
N THR A 148 -16.00 1.68 0.68
CA THR A 148 -17.08 1.99 1.65
C THR A 148 -16.81 3.24 2.49
N LEU A 149 -15.54 3.52 2.80
CA LEU A 149 -15.14 4.72 3.52
C LEU A 149 -15.12 5.94 2.59
N ILE A 150 -14.58 5.78 1.38
CA ILE A 150 -14.43 6.85 0.40
C ILE A 150 -15.81 7.31 -0.10
N ASP A 151 -16.70 6.39 -0.48
CA ASP A 151 -18.03 6.68 -1.04
C ASP A 151 -18.92 7.50 -0.09
N ASN A 152 -18.73 7.36 1.23
CA ASN A 152 -19.44 8.15 2.23
C ASN A 152 -19.16 9.67 2.12
N ASP A 153 -17.97 10.06 1.65
CA ASP A 153 -17.61 11.45 1.37
C ASP A 153 -16.55 11.52 0.27
N TRP A 154 -16.96 11.16 -0.95
CA TRP A 154 -16.06 10.93 -2.07
C TRP A 154 -15.15 12.14 -2.34
N ASP A 155 -15.70 13.34 -2.31
CA ASP A 155 -14.97 14.59 -2.54
C ASP A 155 -13.86 14.78 -1.50
N ALA A 156 -14.18 14.65 -0.21
CA ALA A 156 -13.21 14.83 0.87
C ALA A 156 -12.07 13.79 0.82
N TYR A 157 -12.38 12.52 0.58
CA TYR A 157 -11.34 11.47 0.50
C TYR A 157 -10.51 11.57 -0.78
N VAL A 158 -11.11 11.90 -1.92
CA VAL A 158 -10.36 12.09 -3.17
C VAL A 158 -9.40 13.28 -3.07
N ARG A 159 -9.75 14.34 -2.34
CA ARG A 159 -8.79 15.42 -2.01
C ARG A 159 -7.58 14.90 -1.24
N ILE A 160 -7.77 13.97 -0.29
CA ILE A 160 -6.63 13.30 0.38
C ILE A 160 -5.78 12.50 -0.59
N LEU A 161 -6.40 11.77 -1.52
CA LEU A 161 -5.66 11.00 -2.53
C LEU A 161 -4.85 11.93 -3.46
N ILE A 162 -5.44 13.05 -3.91
CA ILE A 162 -4.78 14.09 -4.71
C ILE A 162 -3.60 14.71 -3.95
N LEU A 163 -3.80 15.04 -2.67
CA LEU A 163 -2.74 15.53 -1.78
C LEU A 163 -1.58 14.52 -1.70
N TRP A 164 -1.89 13.25 -1.44
CA TRP A 164 -0.88 12.21 -1.25
C TRP A 164 -0.12 11.86 -2.54
N ILE A 165 -0.71 12.05 -3.73
CA ILE A 165 0.04 11.92 -5.00
C ILE A 165 0.98 13.10 -5.28
N GLY A 166 0.93 14.16 -4.46
CA GLY A 166 1.86 15.29 -4.51
C GLY A 166 1.29 16.56 -5.14
N VAL A 167 -0.03 16.74 -5.14
CA VAL A 167 -0.69 17.96 -5.62
C VAL A 167 -1.27 18.72 -4.43
N ASP A 168 -0.83 19.95 -4.24
CA ASP A 168 -1.33 20.81 -3.16
C ASP A 168 -2.83 21.08 -3.35
N ILE A 169 -3.61 20.75 -2.32
CA ILE A 169 -5.06 20.92 -2.29
C ILE A 169 -5.54 21.08 -0.86
N ASN A 170 -6.61 21.84 -0.65
CA ASN A 170 -7.20 21.97 0.68
C ASN A 170 -7.83 20.65 1.11
N TYR A 171 -7.61 20.29 2.38
CA TYR A 171 -8.08 19.03 2.93
C TYR A 171 -8.41 19.10 4.41
N ASP A 172 -9.21 18.14 4.88
CA ASP A 172 -9.50 17.93 6.29
C ASP A 172 -8.56 16.86 6.88
N LYS A 173 -7.80 17.25 7.91
CA LYS A 173 -6.88 16.36 8.61
C LYS A 173 -7.57 15.17 9.28
N GLN A 174 -8.82 15.31 9.70
CA GLN A 174 -9.60 14.20 10.26
C GLN A 174 -9.93 13.14 9.20
N ILE A 175 -10.23 13.57 7.97
CA ILE A 175 -10.48 12.67 6.83
C ILE A 175 -9.19 11.91 6.50
N GLU A 176 -8.05 12.61 6.45
CA GLU A 176 -6.74 11.97 6.31
C GLU A 176 -6.50 10.90 7.39
N THR A 177 -6.76 11.25 8.65
CA THR A 177 -6.57 10.35 9.79
C THR A 177 -7.46 9.10 9.70
N ARG A 178 -8.70 9.24 9.23
CA ARG A 178 -9.62 8.10 9.04
C ARG A 178 -9.10 7.15 7.97
N LEU A 179 -8.64 7.67 6.84
CA LEU A 179 -8.05 6.86 5.77
C LEU A 179 -6.79 6.14 6.25
N SER A 180 -5.88 6.83 6.93
CA SER A 180 -4.67 6.23 7.51
C SER A 180 -4.98 5.12 8.52
N ARG A 181 -6.02 5.28 9.36
CA ARG A 181 -6.47 4.22 10.30
C ARG A 181 -6.94 2.97 9.56
N LEU A 182 -7.73 3.13 8.49
CA LEU A 182 -8.20 2.00 7.70
C LEU A 182 -7.04 1.28 7.01
N LEU A 183 -6.13 2.02 6.38
CA LEU A 183 -4.96 1.45 5.71
C LEU A 183 -4.01 0.76 6.69
N THR A 184 -3.88 1.29 7.91
CA THR A 184 -3.10 0.67 8.99
C THR A 184 -3.73 -0.66 9.39
N ALA A 185 -5.04 -0.69 9.64
CA ALA A 185 -5.76 -1.91 9.99
C ALA A 185 -5.63 -3.02 8.92
N ILE A 186 -5.72 -2.64 7.63
CA ILE A 186 -5.55 -3.58 6.51
C ILE A 186 -4.13 -4.16 6.46
N SER A 187 -3.13 -3.41 6.91
CA SER A 187 -1.71 -3.80 6.87
C SER A 187 -1.22 -4.63 8.05
N GLU A 188 -2.05 -4.87 9.08
CA GLU A 188 -1.61 -5.51 10.33
C GLU A 188 -1.15 -6.97 10.15
N GLY A 189 -1.67 -7.66 9.13
CA GLY A 189 -1.26 -9.02 8.79
C GLY A 189 0.07 -9.12 8.03
N ALA A 190 0.73 -7.99 7.75
CA ALA A 190 2.00 -7.97 7.03
C ALA A 190 3.14 -8.53 7.89
N ILE A 191 4.01 -9.33 7.26
CA ILE A 191 5.16 -9.97 7.91
C ILE A 191 6.44 -9.31 7.44
N PHE A 192 7.34 -9.05 8.37
CA PHE A 192 8.64 -8.41 8.16
C PHE A 192 9.74 -9.29 8.75
N LYS A 193 10.97 -9.03 8.30
CA LYS A 193 12.17 -9.69 8.77
C LYS A 193 13.32 -8.70 8.89
N LEU A 194 14.02 -8.73 10.02
CA LEU A 194 15.33 -8.10 10.22
C LEU A 194 16.35 -9.12 10.72
N VAL A 195 17.63 -8.75 10.70
CA VAL A 195 18.73 -9.55 11.27
C VAL A 195 19.20 -8.89 12.56
N ASP A 196 19.33 -9.66 13.63
CA ASP A 196 19.84 -9.27 14.95
C ASP A 196 20.95 -10.25 15.36
N GLY A 197 22.20 -9.82 15.26
CA GLY A 197 23.38 -10.65 15.35
C GLY A 197 23.38 -11.76 14.29
N THR A 198 23.31 -13.00 14.77
CA THR A 198 23.24 -14.20 13.90
C THR A 198 21.81 -14.69 13.68
N ASN A 199 20.81 -14.00 14.21
CA ASN A 199 19.42 -14.46 14.23
C ASN A 199 18.55 -13.66 13.27
N ASP A 200 17.65 -14.38 12.60
CA ASP A 200 16.54 -13.76 11.90
C ASP A 200 15.41 -13.45 12.89
N VAL A 201 14.95 -12.20 12.91
CA VAL A 201 13.77 -11.78 13.66
C VAL A 201 12.62 -11.60 12.69
N ILE A 202 11.60 -12.46 12.79
CA ILE A 202 10.36 -12.37 12.01
C ILE A 202 9.28 -11.75 12.89
N PHE A 203 8.63 -10.69 12.40
CA PHE A 203 7.70 -9.89 13.20
C PHE A 203 6.63 -9.23 12.33
N ASN A 204 5.58 -8.71 12.95
CA ASN A 204 4.59 -7.81 12.33
C ASN A 204 4.53 -6.47 13.08
N GLN A 205 3.65 -5.55 12.65
CA GLN A 205 3.50 -4.25 13.31
C GLN A 205 3.06 -4.37 14.78
N ASN A 206 2.26 -5.38 15.12
CA ASN A 206 1.81 -5.63 16.50
C ASN A 206 2.97 -5.95 17.45
N ASP A 207 4.00 -6.66 16.99
CA ASP A 207 5.20 -6.93 17.79
C ASP A 207 6.01 -5.65 18.05
N VAL A 208 6.02 -4.69 17.11
CA VAL A 208 6.58 -3.35 17.32
C VAL A 208 5.78 -2.59 18.38
N TYR A 209 4.45 -2.61 18.30
CA TYR A 209 3.58 -1.96 19.29
C TYR A 209 3.83 -2.50 20.70
N LYS A 210 3.88 -3.84 20.85
CA LYS A 210 4.19 -4.51 22.12
C LYS A 210 5.53 -4.06 22.68
N LYS A 211 6.56 -4.02 21.83
CA LYS A 211 7.91 -3.62 22.24
C LYS A 211 7.94 -2.18 22.73
N LEU A 212 7.33 -1.25 21.99
CA LEU A 212 7.21 0.17 22.36
C LEU A 212 6.50 0.36 23.72
N MET A 213 5.41 -0.38 23.97
CA MET A 213 4.68 -0.29 25.24
C MET A 213 5.48 -0.89 26.41
N GLN A 214 6.15 -2.02 26.18
CA GLN A 214 6.92 -2.71 27.19
C GLN A 214 8.14 -1.89 27.63
N THR A 215 8.89 -1.34 26.68
CA THR A 215 10.14 -0.63 26.97
C THR A 215 9.90 0.85 27.28
N LYS A 216 8.80 1.43 26.80
CA LYS A 216 8.55 2.89 26.77
C LYS A 216 9.69 3.68 26.12
N ASN A 217 10.44 3.01 25.23
CA ASN A 217 11.57 3.54 24.48
C ASN A 217 11.36 3.24 22.99
N ASN A 218 12.12 3.93 22.15
CA ASN A 218 12.08 3.74 20.71
C ASN A 218 12.51 2.32 20.32
N VAL A 219 12.03 1.87 19.15
CA VAL A 219 12.34 0.55 18.58
C VAL A 219 13.08 0.74 17.28
N ASP A 220 14.26 0.12 17.18
CA ASP A 220 15.08 0.13 15.98
C ASP A 220 14.65 -0.96 14.98
N LEU A 221 14.37 -0.54 13.75
CA LEU A 221 14.04 -1.40 12.61
C LEU A 221 15.17 -1.48 11.58
N ASN A 222 16.38 -0.98 11.88
CA ASN A 222 17.53 -1.12 10.99
C ASN A 222 18.07 -2.55 11.01
N GLY A 223 18.21 -3.14 12.19
CA GLY A 223 18.93 -4.41 12.37
C GLY A 223 20.40 -4.30 11.98
N ASP A 224 21.10 -5.44 11.98
CA ASP A 224 22.54 -5.51 11.71
C ASP A 224 22.87 -5.66 10.21
N GLU A 225 21.88 -5.96 9.38
CA GLU A 225 22.00 -6.04 7.93
C GLU A 225 21.12 -5.02 7.20
N GLU A 226 21.46 -4.75 5.94
CA GLU A 226 20.61 -3.96 5.05
C GLU A 226 19.19 -4.55 4.97
N ALA A 227 18.19 -3.74 5.33
CA ALA A 227 16.77 -4.12 5.24
C ALA A 227 16.44 -4.68 3.85
N LYS A 228 15.55 -5.68 3.79
CA LYS A 228 15.09 -6.37 2.57
C LYS A 228 13.57 -6.56 2.61
N GLY A 229 12.98 -6.86 1.46
CA GLY A 229 11.58 -7.22 1.31
C GLY A 229 10.62 -6.16 1.84
N SER A 230 9.59 -6.63 2.54
CA SER A 230 8.55 -5.83 3.17
C SER A 230 9.08 -4.86 4.24
N LEU A 231 10.24 -5.12 4.86
CA LEU A 231 10.80 -4.22 5.88
C LEU A 231 11.16 -2.85 5.29
N ARG A 232 11.65 -2.80 4.05
CA ARG A 232 11.90 -1.52 3.35
C ARG A 232 10.63 -0.71 3.16
N ILE A 233 9.51 -1.39 2.90
CA ILE A 233 8.22 -0.74 2.72
C ILE A 233 7.66 -0.27 4.06
N LEU A 234 7.83 -1.04 5.14
CA LEU A 234 7.49 -0.60 6.50
C LEU A 234 8.26 0.66 6.89
N LYS A 235 9.56 0.73 6.59
CA LYS A 235 10.33 1.95 6.86
C LYS A 235 9.80 3.13 6.05
N SER A 236 9.49 2.93 4.76
CA SER A 236 8.92 3.99 3.92
C SER A 236 7.54 4.45 4.40
N LEU A 237 6.64 3.53 4.80
CA LEU A 237 5.29 3.91 5.22
C LEU A 237 5.29 4.68 6.55
N LEU A 238 6.22 4.35 7.46
CA LEU A 238 6.38 5.07 8.72
C LEU A 238 6.96 6.47 8.48
N SER A 239 7.97 6.59 7.61
CA SER A 239 8.54 7.90 7.24
C SER A 239 7.57 8.78 6.45
N ASP A 240 6.66 8.20 5.66
CA ASP A 240 5.60 8.94 4.97
C ASP A 240 4.41 9.31 5.88
N GLY A 241 4.44 8.93 7.17
CA GLY A 241 3.37 9.22 8.13
C GLY A 241 2.05 8.54 7.80
N LEU A 242 2.10 7.30 7.28
CA LEU A 242 0.90 6.52 6.93
C LEU A 242 0.31 5.77 8.14
N ASN A 243 1.10 5.54 9.19
CA ASN A 243 0.61 4.98 10.45
C ASN A 243 0.15 6.13 11.39
N PRO A 244 -1.10 6.14 11.89
CA PRO A 244 -1.63 7.23 12.72
C PRO A 244 -1.19 7.16 14.19
N TYR A 245 -0.52 6.09 14.60
CA TYR A 245 -0.11 5.85 15.99
C TYR A 245 1.41 5.95 16.18
N LEU A 246 2.18 5.74 15.11
CA LEU A 246 3.63 5.69 15.14
C LEU A 246 4.22 6.77 14.24
N GLU A 247 5.42 7.22 14.60
CA GLU A 247 6.30 7.96 13.71
C GLU A 247 7.63 7.23 13.59
N GLY A 248 8.23 7.26 12.40
CA GLY A 248 9.49 6.60 12.12
C GLY A 248 10.46 7.51 11.40
N HIS A 249 11.69 7.60 11.91
CA HIS A 249 12.77 8.38 11.33
C HIS A 249 14.05 7.57 11.30
N ASN A 250 14.64 7.37 10.11
CA ASN A 250 15.87 6.59 9.91
C ASN A 250 15.83 5.17 10.54
N GLY A 251 14.67 4.53 10.54
CA GLY A 251 14.49 3.19 11.10
C GLY A 251 14.24 3.16 12.61
N ASP A 252 14.42 4.28 13.30
CA ASP A 252 14.00 4.43 14.69
C ASP A 252 12.51 4.78 14.76
N VAL A 253 11.75 4.03 15.56
CA VAL A 253 10.29 4.10 15.62
C VAL A 253 9.86 4.46 17.03
N GLN A 254 8.91 5.38 17.14
CA GLN A 254 8.33 5.79 18.41
C GLN A 254 6.82 6.00 18.32
N ILE A 255 6.17 6.01 19.48
CA ILE A 255 4.74 6.30 19.58
C ILE A 255 4.54 7.80 19.34
N LEU A 256 3.65 8.14 18.41
CA LEU A 256 3.30 9.53 18.12
C LEU A 256 2.77 10.21 19.40
N LYS A 257 3.19 11.46 19.63
CA LYS A 257 2.83 12.21 20.84
C LYS A 257 1.31 12.20 21.08
N GLY A 258 0.91 11.78 22.28
CA GLY A 258 -0.48 11.71 22.70
C GLY A 258 -1.25 10.47 22.22
N GLN A 259 -0.61 9.54 21.48
CA GLN A 259 -1.27 8.33 20.99
C GLN A 259 -1.06 7.09 21.87
N PHE A 260 -0.35 7.18 23.01
CA PHE A 260 -0.04 6.01 23.84
C PHE A 260 -1.29 5.19 24.21
N ASN A 261 -2.30 5.82 24.82
CA ASN A 261 -3.53 5.14 25.23
C ASN A 261 -4.32 4.59 24.02
N ASN A 262 -4.33 5.33 22.91
CA ASN A 262 -5.03 4.90 21.69
C ASN A 262 -4.35 3.68 21.06
N LEU A 263 -3.01 3.67 21.05
CA LEU A 263 -2.21 2.57 20.55
C LEU A 263 -2.36 1.35 21.48
N GLU A 264 -2.40 1.52 22.79
CA GLU A 264 -2.61 0.44 23.76
C GLU A 264 -3.91 -0.33 23.48
N GLU A 265 -5.02 0.38 23.33
CA GLU A 265 -6.30 -0.24 23.02
C GLU A 265 -6.35 -0.81 21.59
N TYR A 266 -5.69 -0.14 20.64
CA TYR A 266 -5.59 -0.62 19.28
C TYR A 266 -4.77 -1.91 19.17
N GLN A 267 -3.62 -1.99 19.83
CA GLN A 267 -2.75 -3.17 19.89
C GLN A 267 -3.51 -4.39 20.40
N LYS A 268 -4.34 -4.25 21.45
CA LYS A 268 -5.19 -5.36 21.95
C LYS A 268 -6.18 -5.87 20.89
N ARG A 269 -6.74 -4.97 20.07
CA ARG A 269 -7.61 -5.34 18.94
C ARG A 269 -6.83 -6.03 17.83
N VAL A 270 -5.63 -5.55 17.50
CA VAL A 270 -4.76 -6.17 16.51
C VAL A 270 -4.35 -7.58 16.95
N GLU A 271 -3.95 -7.76 18.21
CA GLU A 271 -3.65 -9.06 18.80
C GLU A 271 -4.81 -10.05 18.62
N THR A 272 -6.02 -9.61 18.99
CA THR A 272 -7.24 -10.44 18.85
C THR A 272 -7.50 -10.79 17.38
N PHE A 273 -7.35 -9.83 16.46
CA PHE A 273 -7.52 -10.06 15.03
C PHE A 273 -6.51 -11.08 14.47
N LEU A 274 -5.23 -10.98 14.85
CA LEU A 274 -4.19 -11.89 14.39
C LEU A 274 -4.41 -13.31 14.91
N GLN A 275 -4.85 -13.47 16.16
CA GLN A 275 -5.24 -14.77 16.72
C GLN A 275 -6.39 -15.42 15.95
N LEU A 276 -7.42 -14.63 15.59
CA LEU A 276 -8.57 -15.10 14.82
C LEU A 276 -8.23 -15.37 13.34
N SER A 277 -7.18 -14.74 12.81
CA SER A 277 -6.73 -14.93 11.43
C SER A 277 -5.88 -16.19 11.25
N ALA A 278 -5.35 -16.76 12.34
CA ALA A 278 -4.57 -18.00 12.32
C ALA A 278 -5.48 -19.20 12.01
N THR A 279 -5.64 -19.50 10.72
CA THR A 279 -6.50 -20.60 10.26
C THR A 279 -5.68 -21.87 10.06
N LYS A 280 -6.10 -22.96 10.72
CA LYS A 280 -5.59 -24.32 10.47
C LYS A 280 -6.73 -25.18 9.93
N ILE A 281 -6.58 -25.70 8.72
CA ILE A 281 -7.51 -26.70 8.19
C ILE A 281 -7.12 -28.05 8.78
N ILE A 282 -8.04 -28.68 9.51
CA ILE A 282 -7.89 -30.04 10.05
C ILE A 282 -8.83 -30.93 9.24
N GLY A 283 -8.28 -31.88 8.47
CA GLY A 283 -9.12 -32.85 7.73
C GLY A 283 -8.73 -33.16 6.29
N PHE A 284 -7.44 -33.17 5.95
CA PHE A 284 -6.93 -33.90 4.78
C PHE A 284 -5.95 -34.97 5.24
#